data_AF-A0A7C7QIM2-F1
#
_entry.id   AF-A0A7C7QIM2-F1
#
_cell.length_a   1.000
_cell.length_b   1.000
_cell.length_c   1.000
_cell.angle_alpha   90.00
_cell.angle_beta   90.00
_cell.angle_gamma   90.00
#
_symmetry.space_group_name_H-M   'P 1'
#
loop_
_entity.id
_entity.type
_entity.pdbx_description
1 polymer ?
#
loop_
_entity_poly.entity_id
_entity_poly.type
_entity_poly.pdbx_seq_one_letter_code
_entity_poly.pdbx_strand_id
1 'polypeptide(L)'
;PDQIKQVLINLFLRARDDMPEGGNLTISTTIKGSKTKQEDEGVSDIWAYDQSDDQDTLVISVSDTGRGIPSSELKYVFDPF
;
A
#
# COMPACT_ATOMS: atom_id res chain seq x y z
N PRO A 1 -5.12 13.96 -10.81
CA PRO A 1 -6.14 13.70 -9.75
C PRO A 1 -6.86 12.35 -9.93
N ASP A 2 -7.38 12.07 -11.12
CA ASP A 2 -8.22 10.89 -11.34
C ASP A 2 -7.46 9.56 -11.32
N GLN A 3 -6.17 9.55 -11.64
CA GLN A 3 -5.34 8.33 -11.57
C GLN A 3 -5.22 7.80 -10.12
N ILE A 4 -4.93 8.66 -9.14
CA ILE A 4 -4.89 8.25 -7.73
C ILE A 4 -6.26 7.78 -7.25
N LYS A 5 -7.33 8.48 -7.65
CA LYS A 5 -8.70 8.07 -7.35
C LYS A 5 -8.99 6.67 -7.90
N GLN A 6 -8.59 6.38 -9.14
CA GLN A 6 -8.79 5.09 -9.78
C GLN A 6 -8.01 3.97 -9.06
N VAL A 7 -6.75 4.24 -8.67
CA VAL A 7 -5.95 3.28 -7.89
C VAL A 7 -6.65 2.96 -6.57
N LEU A 8 -7.09 3.98 -5.82
CA LEU A 8 -7.78 3.78 -4.54
C LEU A 8 -9.09 3.02 -4.70
N ILE A 9 -9.88 3.33 -5.73
CA ILE A 9 -11.13 2.60 -6.03
C ILE A 9 -10.83 1.12 -6.30
N ASN A 10 -9.81 0.82 -7.11
CA ASN A 10 -9.44 -0.56 -7.42
C ASN A 10 -9.06 -1.34 -6.16
N LEU A 11 -8.28 -0.74 -5.26
CA LEU A 11 -7.92 -1.35 -3.99
C LEU A 11 -9.14 -1.59 -3.10
N PHE A 12 -10.06 -0.63 -3.02
CA PHE A 12 -11.26 -0.74 -2.18
C PHE A 12 -12.23 -1.81 -2.69
N LEU A 13 -12.38 -1.92 -4.01
CA LEU A 13 -13.19 -2.97 -4.62
C LEU A 13 -12.58 -4.35 -4.36
N ARG A 14 -11.25 -4.49 -4.53
CA ARG A 14 -10.55 -5.75 -4.25
C ARG A 14 -10.70 -6.16 -2.78
N ALA A 15 -10.52 -5.22 -1.85
CA ALA A 15 -10.67 -5.47 -0.42
C ALA A 15 -12.10 -5.92 -0.05
N ARG A 16 -13.12 -5.27 -0.62
CA ARG A 16 -14.53 -5.66 -0.41
C ARG A 16 -14.80 -7.09 -0.90
N ASP A 17 -14.34 -7.41 -2.10
CA ASP A 17 -14.58 -8.73 -2.71
C ASP A 17 -13.85 -9.84 -1.91
N ASP A 18 -12.76 -9.50 -1.23
CA ASP A 18 -12.00 -10.40 -0.37
C ASP A 18 -12.55 -10.51 1.07
N MET A 19 -13.56 -9.69 1.41
CA MET A 19 -14.25 -9.65 2.71
C MET A 19 -15.78 -9.83 2.56
N PRO A 20 -16.27 -10.97 2.02
CA PRO A 20 -17.70 -11.18 1.75
C PRO A 20 -18.57 -11.25 3.01
N GLU A 21 -18.01 -11.65 4.14
CA GLU A 21 -18.70 -11.72 5.44
C GLU A 21 -18.57 -10.41 6.25
N GLY A 22 -17.97 -9.38 5.66
CA GLY A 22 -17.57 -8.15 6.34
C GLY A 22 -16.12 -8.19 6.84
N GLY A 23 -15.64 -7.05 7.31
CA GLY A 23 -14.27 -6.86 7.76
C GLY A 23 -13.93 -5.38 7.89
N ASN A 24 -12.67 -5.08 8.16
CA ASN A 24 -12.20 -3.71 8.33
C ASN A 24 -11.26 -3.31 7.20
N LEU A 25 -11.59 -2.22 6.52
CA LEU A 25 -10.69 -1.52 5.60
C LEU A 25 -10.15 -0.28 6.30
N THR A 26 -8.84 -0.23 6.51
CA THR A 26 -8.14 0.87 7.18
C THR A 26 -7.32 1.65 6.16
N ILE A 27 -7.48 2.97 6.16
CA ILE A 27 -6.69 3.90 5.36
C ILE A 27 -5.95 4.83 6.31
N SER A 28 -4.65 4.96 6.13
CA SER A 28 -3.83 5.92 6.87
C SER A 28 -2.90 6.68 5.94
N THR A 29 -2.58 7.91 6.33
CA THR A 29 -1.65 8.77 5.59
C THR A 29 -0.56 9.25 6.53
N THR A 30 0.68 9.22 6.08
CA THR A 30 1.83 9.69 6.87
C THR A 30 2.80 10.41 5.95
N ILE A 31 3.34 11.53 6.41
CA ILE A 31 4.44 12.20 5.72
C ILE A 31 5.73 11.60 6.26
N LYS A 32 6.54 10.99 5.39
CA LYS A 32 7.90 10.54 5.72
C LYS A 32 8.88 11.60 5.21
N GLY A 33 9.54 12.31 6.13
CA GLY A 33 10.56 13.29 5.79
C GLY A 33 11.91 12.66 5.44
N SER A 34 12.73 13.38 4.69
CA SER A 34 14.10 12.99 4.42
C SER A 34 14.98 13.10 5.67
N LYS A 35 15.56 11.94 6.05
CA LYS A 35 16.62 11.71 7.05
C LYS A 35 16.16 11.88 8.52
N THR A 36 16.43 10.92 9.40
CA THR A 36 17.74 10.28 9.60
C THR A 36 17.59 8.77 9.66
N LYS A 37 18.60 8.04 9.17
CA LYS A 37 18.80 6.61 9.41
C LYS A 37 18.62 6.31 10.91
N GLN A 38 17.48 5.79 11.30
CA GLN A 38 17.36 4.93 12.47
C GLN A 38 16.99 3.55 11.93
N GLU A 39 17.90 2.63 12.18
CA GLU A 39 17.80 1.21 11.90
C GLU A 39 16.68 0.64 12.79
N ASP A 40 15.43 0.75 12.32
CA ASP A 40 14.37 -0.13 12.82
C ASP A 40 14.46 -1.43 12.03
N GLU A 41 15.19 -2.39 12.61
CA GLU A 41 15.23 -3.79 12.18
C GLU A 41 13.80 -4.35 12.15
N GLY A 42 13.23 -4.53 10.95
CA GLY A 42 12.01 -5.31 10.82
C GLY A 42 11.21 -5.18 9.54
N VAL A 43 11.38 -4.13 8.73
CA VAL A 43 10.58 -3.96 7.49
C VAL A 43 11.39 -3.31 6.35
N SER A 44 12.63 -3.76 6.15
CA SER A 44 13.61 -3.09 5.27
C SER A 44 13.51 -3.43 3.77
N ASP A 45 12.66 -4.38 3.35
CA ASP A 45 12.82 -4.95 2.00
C ASP A 45 11.79 -4.48 0.96
N ILE A 46 10.77 -3.69 1.34
CA ILE A 46 9.71 -3.25 0.41
C ILE A 46 9.83 -1.78 0.01
N TRP A 47 10.52 -0.93 0.78
CA TRP A 47 10.57 0.53 0.56
C TRP A 47 11.87 1.05 -0.09
N ALA A 48 12.67 0.19 -0.71
CA ALA A 48 13.90 0.62 -1.39
C ALA A 48 13.66 1.28 -2.76
N TYR A 49 12.48 1.89 -2.99
CA TYR A 49 12.24 2.72 -4.16
C TYR A 49 12.72 4.13 -3.84
N ASP A 50 13.89 4.46 -4.40
CA ASP A 50 14.52 5.77 -4.42
C ASP A 50 15.01 6.31 -3.06
N GLN A 51 16.23 5.92 -2.67
CA GLN A 51 16.98 6.54 -1.57
C GLN A 51 17.62 7.89 -1.94
N SER A 52 17.23 8.48 -3.08
CA SER A 52 17.56 9.87 -3.37
C SER A 52 16.29 10.71 -3.37
N ASP A 53 15.87 11.21 -2.21
CA ASP A 53 15.68 12.65 -2.18
C ASP A 53 15.53 13.24 -0.78
N ASP A 54 15.94 14.50 -0.68
CA ASP A 54 15.83 15.31 0.53
C ASP A 54 14.40 15.81 0.80
N GLN A 55 13.39 15.04 0.37
CA GLN A 55 12.01 15.50 0.19
C GLN A 55 11.01 14.74 1.05
N ASP A 56 10.02 15.46 1.55
CA ASP A 56 8.86 14.90 2.23
C ASP A 56 8.03 14.04 1.27
N THR A 57 7.82 12.77 1.64
CA THR A 57 7.02 11.82 0.86
C THR A 57 5.69 11.55 1.57
N LEU A 58 4.57 11.78 0.87
CA LEU A 58 3.26 11.35 1.35
C LEU A 58 3.10 9.84 1.10
N VAL A 59 3.02 9.08 2.19
CA VAL A 59 2.70 7.65 2.18
C VAL A 59 1.21 7.47 2.47
N ILE A 60 0.53 6.75 1.59
CA ILE A 60 -0.85 6.30 1.80
C ILE A 60 -0.79 4.78 2.02
N SER A 61 -1.28 4.32 3.17
CA SER A 61 -1.40 2.90 3.48
C SER A 61 -2.87 2.48 3.42
N VAL A 62 -3.13 1.37 2.75
CA VAL A 62 -4.45 0.74 2.65
C VAL A 62 -4.30 -0.70 3.12
N SER A 63 -5.06 -1.08 4.16
CA SER A 63 -5.00 -2.41 4.76
C SER A 63 -6.42 -2.94 4.97
N ASP A 64 -6.66 -4.17 4.57
CA ASP A 64 -7.91 -4.89 4.83
C ASP A 64 -7.68 -6.11 5.73
N THR A 65 -8.77 -6.67 6.25
CA THR A 65 -8.77 -7.93 7.03
C THR A 65 -9.29 -9.11 6.21
N GLY A 66 -9.18 -9.03 4.88
CA GLY A 66 -9.57 -10.10 3.98
C GLY A 66 -8.68 -11.33 4.09
N ARG A 67 -8.95 -12.31 3.22
CA ARG A 67 -8.17 -13.56 3.15
C ARG A 67 -6.76 -13.34 2.58
N GLY A 68 -6.51 -12.17 1.99
CA GLY A 68 -5.23 -11.78 1.43
C GLY A 68 -5.03 -12.34 0.02
N ILE A 69 -3.92 -11.96 -0.59
CA ILE A 69 -3.60 -12.33 -1.97
C ILE A 69 -2.79 -13.62 -1.98
N PRO A 70 -3.24 -14.70 -2.66
CA PRO A 70 -2.45 -15.91 -2.81
C PRO A 70 -1.10 -15.62 -3.48
N SER A 71 -0.03 -16.29 -3.06
CA SER A 71 1.33 -16.05 -3.59
C SER A 71 1.43 -16.21 -5.11
N SER A 72 0.63 -17.11 -5.69
CA SER A 72 0.55 -17.33 -7.14
C SER A 72 -0.04 -16.15 -7.92
N GLU A 73 -0.83 -15.31 -7.26
CA GLU A 73 -1.50 -14.14 -7.84
C GLU A 73 -0.75 -12.83 -7.62
N LEU A 74 0.21 -12.78 -6.68
CA LEU A 74 0.96 -11.56 -6.34
C LEU A 74 1.64 -10.88 -7.54
N LYS A 75 2.05 -11.64 -8.56
CA LYS A 75 2.66 -11.07 -9.78
C LYS A 75 1.71 -10.24 -10.64
N TYR A 76 0.39 -10.40 -10.46
CA TYR A 76 -0.63 -9.76 -11.28
C TYR A 76 -1.30 -8.57 -10.58
N VAL A 77 -0.89 -8.23 -9.35
CA VAL A 77 -1.53 -7.15 -8.56
C VAL A 77 -1.34 -5.75 -9.16
N PHE A 78 -0.37 -5.60 -10.06
CA PHE A 78 -0.10 -4.38 -10.81
C PHE A 78 -0.59 -4.43 -12.26
N ASP A 79 -1.19 -5.54 -12.68
CA ASP A 79 -1.76 -5.63 -14.02
C ASP A 79 -3.02 -4.73 -14.07
N PRO A 80 -3.18 -3.93 -15.13
CA PRO A 80 -4.38 -3.12 -15.32
C PRO A 80 -5.63 -4.00 -15.36
N PHE A 81 -6.72 -3.53 -14.77
CA PHE A 81 -8.06 -4.09 -14.96
C PHE A 81 -8.60 -3.79 -16.36
#